data_AF-A0A1Y4GPW2-F1
#
_entry.id   AF-A0A1Y4GPW2-F1
#
_cell.length_a   1.000
_cell.length_b   1.000
_cell.length_c   1.000
_cell.angle_alpha   90.00
_cell.angle_beta   90.00
_cell.angle_gamma   90.00
#
_symmetry.space_group_name_H-M   'P 1'
#
loop_
_entity.id
_entity.type
_entity.pdbx_description
1 polymer ?
#
loop_
_entity_poly.entity_id
_entity_poly.type
_entity_poly.pdbx_seq_one_letter_code
_entity_poly.pdbx_strand_id
1 'polypeptide(L)'
;MLTLGIILTCLNGILLTALVGSRFSWTERIGLSFPLGMTLQTIIMALLDLLHIPLTASSVLLGGLLLFALLLFVVWRYRGIDSLRLTPAMLDDWRQANLVWVLLLLIIGYCEYMNFSKCIFFPPSDRDSLAAFDTLGFVAAHDHTYMRMSLFDADYNPSIHRAGGSIAYAPFVQLSYAYVYLLGAETSKAIPALMYLFFVVAFYGILRRNTGKTLAALATLFMMMAPEMLAFSSLSATNVMQAIFASLGIAYTASWLRSRHDHELYAGALLLGANMWCRNEGIVFIGAACIVLLIDCIRRKSYRKGWYFTGLALLPAVIWFVYMKVGGLYTEGMAITRLFWDGEKAGLIVKGFWDLFAAPLYYGWTFPAFALFFIANLWFMVKSRDNLPLLGMILLSLLFYGLVIYHVDYVWDSIQNVLAYSSKRFFFCFVPMCWYFIATTRIARTGSDYIERYLSLK
;
A
#
# COMPACT_ATOMS: atom_id res chain seq x y z
N MET A 1 4.15 14.22 -22.71
CA MET A 1 5.22 13.66 -21.85
C MET A 1 4.65 12.78 -20.73
N LEU A 2 3.50 13.15 -20.15
CA LEU A 2 2.78 12.36 -19.14
C LEU A 2 2.65 10.85 -19.46
N THR A 3 2.11 10.50 -20.63
CA THR A 3 1.92 9.10 -21.04
C THR A 3 3.23 8.31 -21.06
N LEU A 4 4.31 8.92 -21.57
CA LEU A 4 5.64 8.33 -21.58
C LEU A 4 6.13 8.06 -20.15
N GLY A 5 5.92 9.03 -19.25
CA GLY A 5 6.26 8.88 -17.83
C GLY A 5 5.52 7.72 -17.18
N ILE A 6 4.19 7.64 -17.35
CA ILE A 6 3.37 6.54 -16.81
C ILE A 6 3.85 5.18 -17.35
N ILE A 7 4.12 5.08 -18.65
CA ILE A 7 4.66 3.85 -19.26
C ILE A 7 6.00 3.48 -18.64
N LEU A 8 6.91 4.44 -18.50
CA LEU A 8 8.22 4.24 -17.89
C LEU A 8 8.10 3.78 -16.43
N THR A 9 7.20 4.38 -15.66
CA THR A 9 6.89 3.97 -14.27
C THR A 9 6.44 2.51 -14.23
N CYS A 10 5.47 2.12 -15.07
CA CYS A 10 5.01 0.72 -15.15
C CYS A 10 6.14 -0.23 -15.56
N LEU A 11 6.95 0.12 -16.56
CA LEU A 11 8.06 -0.70 -17.02
C LEU A 11 9.11 -0.93 -15.91
N ASN A 12 9.45 0.11 -15.14
CA ASN A 12 10.33 0.00 -13.97
C ASN A 12 9.76 -0.96 -12.93
N GLY A 13 8.45 -0.89 -12.66
CA GLY A 13 7.79 -1.83 -11.77
C GLY A 13 7.79 -3.28 -12.29
N ILE A 14 7.53 -3.49 -13.58
CA ILE A 14 7.60 -4.83 -14.21
C ILE A 14 9.01 -5.41 -14.06
N LEU A 15 10.06 -4.62 -14.35
CA LEU A 15 11.44 -5.07 -14.18
C LEU A 15 11.79 -5.36 -12.73
N LEU A 16 11.31 -4.54 -11.78
CA LEU A 16 11.48 -4.81 -10.36
C LEU A 16 10.81 -6.13 -9.94
N THR A 17 9.57 -6.40 -10.38
CA THR A 17 8.92 -7.68 -10.09
C THR A 17 9.67 -8.87 -10.70
N ALA A 18 10.25 -8.72 -11.90
CA ALA A 18 11.09 -9.74 -12.53
C ALA A 18 12.40 -9.99 -11.77
N LEU A 19 13.02 -8.93 -11.27
CA LEU A 19 14.21 -9.02 -10.41
C LEU A 19 13.89 -9.78 -9.11
N VAL A 20 12.76 -9.45 -8.49
CA VAL A 20 12.28 -10.09 -7.26
C VAL A 20 12.01 -11.57 -7.47
N GLY A 21 11.38 -11.97 -8.59
CA GLY A 21 11.30 -13.37 -8.98
C GLY A 21 10.57 -13.66 -10.28
N SER A 22 10.82 -14.85 -10.83
CA SER A 22 10.21 -15.30 -12.09
C SER A 22 8.79 -15.86 -11.91
N ARG A 23 8.42 -16.28 -10.70
CA ARG A 23 7.15 -16.99 -10.41
C ARG A 23 5.92 -16.10 -10.26
N PHE A 24 6.03 -14.78 -10.47
CA PHE A 24 4.84 -13.93 -10.52
C PHE A 24 3.99 -14.23 -11.74
N SER A 25 2.68 -14.39 -11.53
CA SER A 25 1.72 -14.34 -12.62
C SER A 25 1.73 -12.94 -13.25
N TRP A 26 1.36 -12.87 -14.51
CA TRP A 26 1.29 -11.58 -15.21
C TRP A 26 0.22 -10.65 -14.64
N THR A 27 -0.89 -11.19 -14.12
CA THR A 27 -1.87 -10.40 -13.36
C THR A 27 -1.20 -9.69 -12.19
N GLU A 28 -0.37 -10.38 -11.41
CA GLU A 28 0.36 -9.75 -10.31
C GLU A 28 1.46 -8.81 -10.78
N ARG A 29 2.19 -9.13 -11.86
CA ARG A 29 3.20 -8.24 -12.43
C ARG A 29 2.60 -6.93 -12.89
N ILE A 30 1.49 -7.00 -13.63
CA ILE A 30 0.73 -5.84 -14.09
C ILE A 30 0.25 -5.09 -12.86
N GLY A 31 -0.49 -5.72 -11.95
CA GLY A 31 -1.02 -5.05 -10.76
C GLY A 31 0.04 -4.39 -9.87
N LEU A 32 1.21 -4.99 -9.72
CA LEU A 32 2.31 -4.42 -8.92
C LEU A 32 3.14 -3.38 -9.66
N SER A 33 3.01 -3.29 -10.99
CA SER A 33 3.90 -2.46 -11.82
C SER A 33 3.82 -0.99 -11.46
N PHE A 34 2.64 -0.39 -11.46
CA PHE A 34 2.52 1.04 -11.15
C PHE A 34 2.84 1.36 -9.69
N PRO A 35 2.32 0.64 -8.67
CA PRO A 35 2.64 0.94 -7.27
C PRO A 35 4.14 0.89 -6.98
N LEU A 36 4.82 -0.20 -7.36
CA LEU A 36 6.26 -0.34 -7.12
C LEU A 36 7.09 0.60 -8.02
N GLY A 37 6.67 0.78 -9.27
CA GLY A 37 7.31 1.70 -10.20
C GLY A 37 7.27 3.14 -9.70
N MET A 38 6.12 3.58 -9.17
CA MET A 38 5.96 4.92 -8.62
C MET A 38 6.78 5.09 -7.33
N THR A 39 6.88 4.05 -6.48
CA THR A 39 7.78 4.08 -5.32
C THR A 39 9.23 4.31 -5.77
N LEU A 40 9.69 3.54 -6.76
CA LEU A 40 11.03 3.72 -7.32
C LEU A 40 11.23 5.13 -7.89
N GLN A 41 10.26 5.63 -8.65
CA GLN A 41 10.33 6.95 -9.26
C GLN A 41 10.43 8.07 -8.22
N THR A 42 9.64 8.01 -7.15
CA THR A 42 9.71 9.01 -6.05
C THR A 42 11.01 8.91 -5.25
N ILE A 43 11.57 7.71 -5.08
CA ILE A 43 12.90 7.55 -4.47
C ILE A 43 13.96 8.19 -5.36
N ILE A 44 13.92 7.98 -6.69
CA ILE A 44 14.84 8.63 -7.62
C ILE A 44 14.71 10.15 -7.54
N MET A 45 13.49 10.69 -7.51
CA MET A 45 13.26 12.13 -7.35
C MET A 45 13.86 12.65 -6.04
N ALA A 46 13.64 11.97 -4.92
CA ALA A 46 14.26 12.34 -3.65
C ALA A 46 15.80 12.30 -3.71
N LEU A 47 16.39 11.31 -4.39
CA LEU A 47 17.84 11.23 -4.56
C LEU A 47 18.38 12.35 -5.45
N LEU A 48 17.68 12.70 -6.55
CA LEU A 48 18.05 13.83 -7.40
C LEU A 48 18.04 15.13 -6.60
N ASP A 49 16.98 15.37 -5.83
CA ASP A 49 16.84 16.59 -5.05
C ASP A 49 17.86 16.67 -3.90
N LEU A 50 18.19 15.54 -3.27
CA LEU A 50 19.26 15.45 -2.28
C LEU A 50 20.64 15.79 -2.87
N LEU A 51 20.85 15.46 -4.15
CA LEU A 51 22.04 15.85 -4.91
C LEU A 51 21.96 17.26 -5.49
N HIS A 52 20.93 18.03 -5.13
CA HIS A 52 20.63 19.36 -5.64
C HIS A 52 20.44 19.43 -7.17
N ILE A 53 20.07 18.32 -7.80
CA ILE A 53 19.70 18.28 -9.20
C ILE A 53 18.23 18.75 -9.31
N PRO A 54 17.93 19.81 -10.07
CA PRO A 54 16.58 20.34 -10.18
C PRO A 54 15.59 19.28 -10.69
N LEU A 55 14.42 19.19 -10.07
CA LEU A 55 13.32 18.32 -10.47
C LEU A 55 12.58 18.93 -11.67
N THR A 56 13.07 18.64 -12.87
CA THR A 56 12.47 19.03 -14.15
C THR A 56 11.93 17.79 -14.85
N ALA A 57 11.06 17.96 -15.86
CA ALA A 57 10.60 16.84 -16.69
C ALA A 57 11.78 16.01 -17.24
N SER A 58 12.83 16.68 -17.70
CA SER A 58 14.01 16.05 -18.28
C SER A 58 14.83 15.27 -17.26
N SER A 59 15.17 15.87 -16.11
CA SER A 59 15.98 15.20 -15.09
C SER A 59 15.27 14.00 -14.49
N VAL A 60 13.95 14.13 -14.27
CA VAL A 60 13.14 13.07 -13.65
C VAL A 60 12.88 11.92 -14.62
N LEU A 61 12.64 12.18 -15.91
CA LEU A 61 12.55 11.15 -16.94
C LEU A 61 13.90 10.47 -17.20
N LEU A 62 15.00 11.24 -17.24
CA LEU A 62 16.34 10.68 -17.40
C LEU A 62 16.70 9.77 -16.23
N GLY A 63 16.42 10.19 -14.99
CA GLY A 63 16.60 9.36 -13.80
C GLY A 63 15.78 8.06 -13.88
N GLY A 64 14.53 8.14 -14.33
CA GLY A 64 13.68 6.96 -14.56
C GLY A 64 14.21 6.02 -15.65
N LEU A 65 14.79 6.57 -16.73
CA LEU A 65 15.39 5.80 -17.84
C LEU A 65 16.71 5.14 -17.43
N LEU A 66 17.54 5.83 -16.65
CA LEU A 66 18.77 5.26 -16.08
C LEU A 66 18.43 4.10 -15.13
N LEU A 67 17.40 4.27 -14.30
CA LEU A 67 16.90 3.19 -13.46
C LEU A 67 16.38 2.02 -14.29
N PHE A 68 15.63 2.29 -15.36
CA PHE A 68 15.15 1.26 -16.29
C PHE A 68 16.31 0.46 -16.88
N ALA A 69 17.33 1.14 -17.40
CA ALA A 69 18.51 0.50 -17.97
C ALA A 69 19.25 -0.34 -16.93
N LEU A 70 19.40 0.17 -15.69
CA LEU A 70 20.02 -0.57 -14.59
C LEU A 70 19.21 -1.82 -14.23
N LEU A 71 17.90 -1.70 -14.02
CA LEU A 71 17.04 -2.83 -13.70
C LEU A 71 17.04 -3.87 -14.81
N LEU A 72 16.98 -3.44 -16.08
CA LEU A 72 17.03 -4.32 -17.23
C LEU A 72 18.35 -5.09 -17.27
N PHE A 73 19.48 -4.39 -17.06
CA PHE A 73 20.80 -5.01 -17.00
C PHE A 73 20.88 -6.06 -15.88
N VAL A 74 20.41 -5.73 -14.67
CA VAL A 74 20.43 -6.65 -13.52
C VAL A 74 19.50 -7.85 -13.77
N VAL A 75 18.30 -7.64 -14.30
CA VAL A 75 17.38 -8.73 -14.68
C VAL A 75 18.03 -9.63 -15.73
N TRP A 76 18.59 -9.06 -16.79
CA TRP A 76 19.29 -9.82 -17.82
C TRP A 76 20.45 -10.63 -17.23
N ARG A 77 21.27 -10.02 -16.38
CA ARG A 77 22.47 -10.64 -15.80
C ARG A 77 22.19 -11.75 -14.78
N TYR A 78 21.13 -11.62 -13.98
CA TYR A 78 20.89 -12.50 -12.82
C TYR A 78 19.62 -13.35 -12.91
N ARG A 79 18.65 -12.97 -13.73
CA ARG A 79 17.36 -13.69 -13.90
C ARG A 79 17.16 -14.23 -15.32
N GLY A 80 17.82 -13.63 -16.30
CA GLY A 80 17.55 -13.86 -17.72
C GLY A 80 16.26 -13.17 -18.16
N ILE A 81 16.23 -12.69 -19.41
CA ILE A 81 15.04 -12.03 -20.00
C ILE A 81 13.84 -13.00 -20.07
N ASP A 82 14.10 -14.31 -20.07
CA ASP A 82 13.05 -15.33 -20.07
C ASP A 82 12.12 -15.27 -18.84
N SER A 83 12.57 -14.63 -17.75
CA SER A 83 11.72 -14.31 -16.59
C SER A 83 10.55 -13.36 -16.92
N LEU A 84 10.62 -12.66 -18.06
CA LEU A 84 9.60 -11.78 -18.63
C LEU A 84 8.83 -12.45 -19.79
N ARG A 85 8.92 -13.78 -19.97
CA ARG A 85 8.07 -14.44 -20.96
C ARG A 85 6.63 -14.51 -20.48
N LEU A 86 5.69 -14.25 -21.40
CA LEU A 86 4.28 -14.54 -21.21
C LEU A 86 4.09 -16.03 -20.98
N THR A 87 3.55 -16.41 -19.83
CA THR A 87 3.22 -17.79 -19.55
C THR A 87 1.85 -18.13 -20.18
N PRO A 88 1.71 -19.28 -20.86
CA PRO A 88 0.44 -19.71 -21.47
C PRO A 88 -0.73 -19.80 -20.48
N ALA A 89 -0.45 -19.90 -19.18
CA ALA A 89 -1.44 -20.00 -18.11
C ALA A 89 -2.52 -18.91 -18.13
N MET A 90 -2.22 -17.68 -18.61
CA MET A 90 -3.24 -16.64 -18.77
C MET A 90 -4.25 -16.93 -19.89
N LEU A 91 -3.83 -17.60 -20.96
CA LEU A 91 -4.71 -17.97 -22.08
C LEU A 91 -5.62 -19.14 -21.69
N ASP A 92 -5.13 -20.03 -20.83
CA ASP A 92 -5.94 -21.13 -20.29
C ASP A 92 -7.03 -20.67 -19.30
N ASP A 93 -6.86 -19.50 -18.67
CA ASP A 93 -7.90 -18.94 -17.78
C ASP A 93 -9.21 -18.64 -18.51
N TRP A 94 -9.11 -18.10 -19.73
CA TRP A 94 -10.26 -17.81 -20.59
C TRP A 94 -10.96 -19.08 -21.05
N ARG A 95 -10.21 -20.18 -21.23
CA ARG A 95 -10.78 -21.48 -21.61
C ARG A 95 -11.62 -22.09 -20.50
N GLN A 96 -11.33 -21.77 -19.25
CA GLN A 96 -12.08 -22.26 -18.09
C GLN A 96 -13.10 -21.24 -17.58
N ALA A 97 -13.32 -20.12 -18.27
CA ALA A 97 -14.17 -19.02 -17.82
C ALA A 97 -15.58 -19.51 -17.48
N ASN A 98 -16.10 -19.08 -16.33
CA ASN A 98 -17.52 -19.25 -15.99
C ASN A 98 -18.23 -17.89 -16.01
N LEU A 99 -19.53 -17.89 -16.28
CA LEU A 99 -20.32 -16.67 -16.46
C LEU A 99 -20.32 -15.77 -15.22
N VAL A 100 -20.36 -16.37 -14.01
CA VAL A 100 -20.36 -15.62 -12.75
C VAL A 100 -19.05 -14.87 -12.58
N TRP A 101 -17.92 -15.51 -12.84
CA TRP A 101 -16.60 -14.89 -12.80
C TRP A 101 -16.49 -13.73 -13.80
N VAL A 102 -16.97 -13.92 -15.03
CA VAL A 102 -16.99 -12.84 -16.04
C VAL A 102 -17.85 -11.67 -15.59
N LEU A 103 -19.05 -11.93 -15.06
CA LEU A 103 -19.94 -10.90 -14.52
C LEU A 103 -19.27 -10.13 -13.38
N LEU A 104 -18.61 -10.81 -12.44
CA LEU A 104 -17.88 -10.18 -11.35
C LEU A 104 -16.75 -9.28 -11.86
N LEU A 105 -15.99 -9.73 -12.86
CA LEU A 105 -14.95 -8.90 -13.48
C LEU A 105 -15.52 -7.67 -14.20
N LEU A 106 -16.66 -7.79 -14.86
CA LEU A 106 -17.35 -6.67 -15.50
C LEU A 106 -17.81 -5.64 -14.45
N ILE A 107 -18.38 -6.09 -13.33
CA ILE A 107 -18.79 -5.20 -12.24
C ILE A 107 -17.56 -4.51 -11.62
N ILE A 108 -16.47 -5.25 -11.39
CA ILE A 108 -15.21 -4.68 -10.91
C ILE A 108 -14.71 -3.60 -11.88
N GLY A 109 -14.64 -3.92 -13.17
CA GLY A 109 -14.21 -2.97 -14.20
C GLY A 109 -15.10 -1.73 -14.26
N TYR A 110 -16.41 -1.89 -14.09
CA TYR A 110 -17.36 -0.78 -14.06
C TYR A 110 -17.16 0.13 -12.84
N CYS A 111 -17.05 -0.43 -11.64
CA CYS A 111 -16.79 0.35 -10.43
C CYS A 111 -15.43 1.07 -10.50
N GLU A 112 -14.39 0.40 -11.00
CA GLU A 112 -13.09 1.04 -11.19
C GLU A 112 -13.15 2.14 -12.24
N TYR A 113 -13.88 1.93 -13.34
CA TYR A 113 -14.13 2.98 -14.32
C TYR A 113 -14.81 4.20 -13.71
N MET A 114 -15.81 4.01 -12.84
CA MET A 114 -16.45 5.12 -12.11
C MET A 114 -15.46 5.85 -11.22
N ASN A 115 -14.62 5.12 -10.46
CA ASN A 115 -13.58 5.71 -9.62
C ASN A 115 -12.56 6.51 -10.44
N PHE A 116 -12.02 5.89 -11.50
CA PHE A 116 -11.05 6.49 -12.40
C PHE A 116 -11.61 7.74 -13.08
N SER A 117 -12.85 7.67 -13.57
CA SER A 117 -13.54 8.82 -14.18
C SER A 117 -13.69 9.96 -13.18
N LYS A 118 -14.05 9.66 -11.92
CA LYS A 118 -14.17 10.67 -10.86
C LYS A 118 -12.82 11.35 -10.57
N CYS A 119 -11.73 10.61 -10.56
CA CYS A 119 -10.39 11.16 -10.39
C CYS A 119 -10.00 12.13 -11.51
N ILE A 120 -10.25 11.75 -12.76
CA ILE A 120 -9.81 12.54 -13.92
C ILE A 120 -10.73 13.74 -14.17
N PHE A 121 -12.04 13.57 -13.96
CA PHE A 121 -13.02 14.61 -14.26
C PHE A 121 -13.06 15.73 -13.21
N PHE A 122 -12.99 15.39 -11.91
CA PHE A 122 -13.06 16.38 -10.85
C PHE A 122 -11.66 16.80 -10.39
N PRO A 123 -11.30 18.09 -10.47
CA PRO A 123 -10.00 18.57 -9.99
C PRO A 123 -9.84 18.32 -8.48
N PRO A 124 -8.61 18.31 -7.94
CA PRO A 124 -8.38 18.29 -6.51
C PRO A 124 -9.03 19.52 -5.86
N SER A 125 -9.81 19.31 -4.79
CA SER A 125 -10.24 20.39 -3.90
C SER A 125 -9.42 20.39 -2.62
N ASP A 126 -9.37 21.52 -1.90
CA ASP A 126 -8.61 21.64 -0.66
C ASP A 126 -8.96 20.55 0.37
N ARG A 127 -10.22 20.13 0.43
CA ARG A 127 -10.66 19.06 1.33
C ARG A 127 -10.22 17.68 0.86
N ASP A 128 -10.02 17.48 -0.45
CA ASP A 128 -9.60 16.20 -1.04
C ASP A 128 -8.11 15.90 -0.78
N SER A 129 -7.30 16.93 -0.53
CA SER A 129 -5.84 16.83 -0.33
C SER A 129 -5.39 17.22 1.08
N LEU A 130 -6.33 17.41 2.02
CA LEU A 130 -6.11 17.99 3.35
C LEU A 130 -5.35 19.33 3.28
N ALA A 131 -5.60 20.11 2.24
CA ALA A 131 -4.98 21.39 1.91
C ALA A 131 -3.44 21.37 1.79
N ALA A 132 -2.83 20.18 1.71
CA ALA A 132 -1.38 20.04 1.75
C ALA A 132 -0.83 19.16 0.62
N PHE A 133 -1.31 17.93 0.45
CA PHE A 133 -0.59 16.97 -0.40
C PHE A 133 -0.49 17.39 -1.86
N ASP A 134 -1.59 17.87 -2.43
CA ASP A 134 -1.63 18.36 -3.81
C ASP A 134 -0.79 19.62 -3.99
N THR A 135 -0.98 20.60 -3.09
CA THR A 135 -0.24 21.86 -3.07
C THR A 135 1.26 21.65 -3.00
N LEU A 136 1.73 20.78 -2.09
CA LEU A 136 3.15 20.47 -1.95
C LEU A 136 3.71 19.81 -3.22
N GLY A 137 2.94 18.93 -3.87
CA GLY A 137 3.34 18.34 -5.15
C GLY A 137 3.40 19.36 -6.29
N PHE A 138 2.41 20.25 -6.37
CA PHE A 138 2.35 21.32 -7.36
C PHE A 138 3.50 22.31 -7.21
N VAL A 139 3.73 22.81 -6.00
CA VAL A 139 4.81 23.77 -5.74
C VAL A 139 6.18 23.11 -5.91
N ALA A 140 6.37 21.85 -5.51
CA ALA A 140 7.64 21.16 -5.76
C ALA A 140 7.94 20.96 -7.26
N ALA A 141 6.89 20.79 -8.08
CA ALA A 141 7.04 20.77 -9.54
C ALA A 141 7.40 22.15 -10.12
N HIS A 142 6.87 23.23 -9.54
CA HIS A 142 7.14 24.60 -9.97
C HIS A 142 8.52 25.10 -9.53
N ASP A 143 8.89 24.86 -8.28
CA ASP A 143 10.16 25.28 -7.68
C ASP A 143 11.32 24.37 -8.12
N HIS A 144 11.01 23.25 -8.78
CA HIS A 144 11.98 22.23 -9.19
C HIS A 144 12.81 21.65 -8.03
N THR A 145 12.24 21.63 -6.83
CA THR A 145 12.84 21.05 -5.61
C THR A 145 11.74 20.74 -4.61
N TYR A 146 11.90 19.68 -3.81
CA TYR A 146 11.01 19.39 -2.68
C TYR A 146 11.66 19.82 -1.36
N MET A 147 12.94 19.53 -1.19
CA MET A 147 13.73 19.79 0.02
C MET A 147 13.83 21.28 0.36
N ARG A 148 13.92 22.13 -0.66
CA ARG A 148 14.09 23.59 -0.51
C ARG A 148 12.94 24.36 -1.14
N MET A 149 11.75 23.77 -1.11
CA MET A 149 10.54 24.38 -1.64
C MET A 149 10.23 25.69 -0.89
N SER A 150 9.75 26.70 -1.61
CA SER A 150 9.39 28.01 -1.06
C SER A 150 8.41 27.92 0.12
N LEU A 151 7.48 26.97 0.09
CA LEU A 151 6.52 26.71 1.18
C LEU A 151 7.16 26.22 2.49
N PHE A 152 8.38 25.72 2.43
CA PHE A 152 9.15 25.26 3.61
C PHE A 152 10.03 26.36 4.20
N ASP A 153 10.10 27.54 3.57
CA ASP A 153 10.77 28.69 4.13
C ASP A 153 9.99 29.22 5.35
N ALA A 154 10.65 29.31 6.49
CA ALA A 154 10.06 29.77 7.74
C ALA A 154 9.72 31.27 7.71
N ASP A 155 10.39 32.07 6.88
CA ASP A 155 10.09 33.48 6.71
C ASP A 155 8.78 33.67 5.93
N TYR A 156 8.53 32.80 4.94
CA TYR A 156 7.30 32.80 4.15
C TYR A 156 6.13 32.10 4.87
N ASN A 157 6.38 30.95 5.49
CA ASN A 157 5.38 30.18 6.23
C ASN A 157 5.86 29.85 7.66
N PRO A 158 5.71 30.78 8.62
CA PRO A 158 6.20 30.60 9.99
C PRO A 158 5.55 29.44 10.76
N SER A 159 4.46 28.87 10.22
CA SER A 159 3.73 27.77 10.85
C SER A 159 4.19 26.38 10.41
N ILE A 160 5.05 26.28 9.38
CA ILE A 160 5.34 25.01 8.69
C ILE A 160 6.01 23.97 9.59
N HIS A 161 6.81 24.41 10.56
CA HIS A 161 7.49 23.55 11.55
C HIS A 161 6.67 23.29 12.83
N ARG A 162 5.57 24.02 13.04
CA ARG A 162 4.73 23.86 14.24
C ARG A 162 4.04 22.50 14.24
N ALA A 163 3.57 22.06 15.40
CA ALA A 163 2.84 20.81 15.54
C ALA A 163 1.66 20.71 14.55
N GLY A 164 1.58 19.59 13.83
CA GLY A 164 0.62 19.38 12.74
C GLY A 164 1.07 19.87 11.36
N GLY A 165 2.26 20.48 11.25
CA GLY A 165 2.86 20.92 9.99
C GLY A 165 3.10 19.77 9.00
N SER A 166 2.95 20.06 7.71
CA SER A 166 2.99 19.05 6.65
C SER A 166 4.40 18.70 6.14
N ILE A 167 5.42 19.39 6.64
CA ILE A 167 6.82 19.29 6.17
C ILE A 167 7.48 17.93 6.44
N ALA A 168 7.09 17.24 7.52
CA ALA A 168 7.65 15.93 7.88
C ALA A 168 6.79 14.74 7.42
N TYR A 169 5.76 14.97 6.60
CA TYR A 169 5.06 13.86 5.93
C TYR A 169 6.02 13.14 4.98
N ALA A 170 5.95 11.82 4.99
CA ALA A 170 6.72 10.98 4.09
C ALA A 170 6.40 11.36 2.61
N PRO A 171 7.40 11.35 1.72
CA PRO A 171 7.37 12.18 0.52
C PRO A 171 6.73 11.49 -0.70
N PHE A 172 6.33 10.20 -0.60
CA PHE A 172 5.81 9.45 -1.75
C PHE A 172 4.67 10.18 -2.47
N VAL A 173 3.66 10.65 -1.73
CA VAL A 173 2.46 11.22 -2.35
C VAL A 173 2.77 12.55 -3.03
N GLN A 174 3.47 13.43 -2.33
CA GLN A 174 3.83 14.75 -2.81
C GLN A 174 4.76 14.64 -4.02
N LEU A 175 5.79 13.79 -3.97
CA LEU A 175 6.68 13.56 -5.11
C LEU A 175 5.96 12.87 -6.26
N SER A 176 4.97 12.02 -6.00
CA SER A 176 4.16 11.41 -7.06
C SER A 176 3.26 12.41 -7.78
N TYR A 177 2.75 13.40 -7.06
CA TYR A 177 1.98 14.50 -7.64
C TYR A 177 2.91 15.45 -8.40
N ALA A 178 4.06 15.80 -7.83
CA ALA A 178 5.09 16.56 -8.52
C ALA A 178 5.50 15.87 -9.83
N TYR A 179 5.64 14.55 -9.83
CA TYR A 179 5.98 13.78 -11.03
C TYR A 179 4.99 14.02 -12.18
N VAL A 180 3.69 13.93 -11.94
CA VAL A 180 2.71 14.12 -13.01
C VAL A 180 2.56 15.58 -13.43
N TYR A 181 2.67 16.52 -12.48
CA TYR A 181 2.66 17.96 -12.79
C TYR A 181 3.87 18.36 -13.64
N LEU A 182 5.07 17.89 -13.31
CA LEU A 182 6.28 18.10 -14.12
C LEU A 182 6.12 17.58 -15.55
N LEU A 183 5.29 16.56 -15.76
CA LEU A 183 5.04 15.97 -17.08
C LEU A 183 3.85 16.59 -17.82
N GLY A 184 3.24 17.64 -17.26
CA GLY A 184 2.15 18.42 -17.84
C GLY A 184 0.74 17.89 -17.55
N ALA A 185 0.55 17.13 -16.46
CA ALA A 185 -0.80 16.79 -16.03
C ALA A 185 -1.55 18.00 -15.47
N GLU A 186 -2.84 18.12 -15.77
CA GLU A 186 -3.71 19.15 -15.20
C GLU A 186 -4.17 18.81 -13.77
N THR A 187 -4.08 17.55 -13.37
CA THR A 187 -4.55 17.04 -12.08
C THR A 187 -3.63 15.97 -11.51
N SER A 188 -3.34 16.05 -10.21
CA SER A 188 -2.63 15.00 -9.47
C SER A 188 -3.43 13.71 -9.32
N LYS A 189 -4.76 13.78 -9.46
CA LYS A 189 -5.67 12.64 -9.25
C LYS A 189 -5.46 11.49 -10.24
N ALA A 190 -4.67 11.70 -11.29
CA ALA A 190 -4.16 10.60 -12.12
C ALA A 190 -3.38 9.55 -11.30
N ILE A 191 -2.66 9.96 -10.25
CA ILE A 191 -1.93 9.05 -9.38
C ILE A 191 -2.87 8.13 -8.58
N PRO A 192 -3.80 8.62 -7.73
CA PRO A 192 -4.71 7.75 -7.00
C PRO A 192 -5.56 6.88 -7.93
N ALA A 193 -5.96 7.39 -9.11
CA ALA A 193 -6.67 6.60 -10.12
C ALA A 193 -5.86 5.38 -10.58
N LEU A 194 -4.61 5.59 -11.00
CA LEU A 194 -3.72 4.51 -11.43
C LEU A 194 -3.36 3.59 -10.25
N MET A 195 -3.03 4.15 -9.08
CA MET A 195 -2.72 3.36 -7.88
C MET A 195 -3.84 2.38 -7.56
N TYR A 196 -5.10 2.83 -7.58
CA TYR A 196 -6.24 2.00 -7.23
C TYR A 196 -6.56 0.95 -8.32
N LEU A 197 -6.56 1.34 -9.60
CA LEU A 197 -6.69 0.40 -10.74
C LEU A 197 -5.69 -0.75 -10.64
N PHE A 198 -4.41 -0.42 -10.46
CA PHE A 198 -3.35 -1.41 -10.39
C PHE A 198 -3.43 -2.26 -9.10
N PHE A 199 -3.85 -1.66 -7.99
CA PHE A 199 -4.13 -2.38 -6.76
C PHE A 199 -5.24 -3.42 -6.91
N VAL A 200 -6.37 -3.07 -7.53
CA VAL A 200 -7.48 -4.01 -7.76
C VAL A 200 -7.00 -5.24 -8.54
N VAL A 201 -6.18 -5.02 -9.57
CA VAL A 201 -5.55 -6.10 -10.36
C VAL A 201 -4.58 -6.92 -9.50
N ALA A 202 -3.72 -6.28 -8.69
CA ALA A 202 -2.76 -6.95 -7.83
C ALA A 202 -3.44 -7.81 -6.75
N PHE A 203 -4.48 -7.25 -6.12
CA PHE A 203 -5.25 -7.89 -5.05
C PHE A 203 -6.00 -9.12 -5.57
N TYR A 204 -6.63 -9.00 -6.74
CA TYR A 204 -7.21 -10.15 -7.44
C TYR A 204 -6.16 -11.22 -7.75
N GLY A 205 -4.99 -10.80 -8.27
CA GLY A 205 -3.89 -11.69 -8.63
C GLY A 205 -3.36 -12.53 -7.46
N ILE A 206 -3.11 -11.91 -6.31
CA ILE A 206 -2.62 -12.63 -5.13
C ILE A 206 -3.71 -13.51 -4.49
N LEU A 207 -4.98 -13.10 -4.54
CA LEU A 207 -6.10 -13.93 -4.06
C LEU A 207 -6.20 -15.22 -4.86
N ARG A 208 -6.14 -15.12 -6.20
CA ARG A 208 -6.25 -16.25 -7.10
C ARG A 208 -5.17 -17.33 -6.89
N ARG A 209 -4.01 -16.97 -6.33
CA ARG A 209 -2.99 -17.97 -5.94
C ARG A 209 -3.47 -18.93 -4.86
N ASN A 210 -4.35 -18.44 -3.99
CA ASN A 210 -4.75 -19.11 -2.77
C ASN A 210 -6.19 -19.61 -2.80
N THR A 211 -6.99 -19.17 -3.78
CA THR A 211 -8.44 -19.43 -3.89
C THR A 211 -8.87 -19.60 -5.35
N GLY A 212 -10.11 -20.04 -5.58
CA GLY A 212 -10.70 -20.06 -6.92
C GLY A 212 -10.88 -18.66 -7.50
N LYS A 213 -10.83 -18.54 -8.84
CA LYS A 213 -10.93 -17.25 -9.56
C LYS A 213 -12.23 -16.48 -9.29
N THR A 214 -13.33 -17.19 -9.06
CA THR A 214 -14.66 -16.63 -8.78
C THR A 214 -14.67 -16.03 -7.38
N LEU A 215 -14.16 -16.75 -6.37
CA LEU A 215 -14.05 -16.21 -5.01
C LEU A 215 -13.03 -15.07 -4.94
N ALA A 216 -11.92 -15.17 -5.67
CA ALA A 216 -10.94 -14.09 -5.78
C ALA A 216 -11.58 -12.82 -6.35
N ALA A 217 -12.39 -12.94 -7.40
CA ALA A 217 -13.13 -11.81 -7.97
C ALA A 217 -14.16 -11.27 -6.96
N LEU A 218 -14.94 -12.13 -6.32
CA LEU A 218 -15.94 -11.74 -5.33
C LEU A 218 -15.33 -10.98 -4.13
N ALA A 219 -14.22 -11.48 -3.57
CA ALA A 219 -13.52 -10.83 -2.48
C ALA A 219 -12.88 -9.49 -2.91
N THR A 220 -12.41 -9.40 -4.17
CA THR A 220 -11.92 -8.15 -4.74
C THR A 220 -13.04 -7.12 -4.87
N LEU A 221 -14.23 -7.54 -5.35
CA LEU A 221 -15.40 -6.70 -5.46
C LEU A 221 -15.84 -6.17 -4.09
N PHE A 222 -15.96 -7.03 -3.08
CA PHE A 222 -16.36 -6.59 -1.74
C PHE A 222 -15.34 -5.68 -1.07
N MET A 223 -14.04 -5.92 -1.28
CA MET A 223 -12.98 -5.03 -0.82
C MET A 223 -13.12 -3.64 -1.43
N MET A 224 -13.38 -3.57 -2.74
CA MET A 224 -13.55 -2.32 -3.47
C MET A 224 -14.83 -1.59 -3.09
N MET A 225 -15.93 -2.33 -2.84
CA MET A 225 -17.23 -1.77 -2.46
C MET A 225 -17.33 -1.34 -0.99
N ALA A 226 -16.28 -1.53 -0.18
CA ALA A 226 -16.26 -0.95 1.16
C ALA A 226 -16.41 0.58 1.05
N PRO A 227 -17.42 1.20 1.71
CA PRO A 227 -17.81 2.59 1.43
C PRO A 227 -16.67 3.60 1.49
N GLU A 228 -15.90 3.56 2.57
CA GLU A 228 -14.74 4.43 2.78
C GLU A 228 -13.62 4.13 1.77
N MET A 229 -13.43 2.87 1.37
CA MET A 229 -12.41 2.49 0.38
C MET A 229 -12.70 3.08 -1.00
N LEU A 230 -13.96 3.01 -1.45
CA LEU A 230 -14.41 3.61 -2.72
C LEU A 230 -14.49 5.14 -2.65
N ALA A 231 -14.86 5.70 -1.50
CA ALA A 231 -14.94 7.15 -1.35
C ALA A 231 -13.54 7.78 -1.43
N PHE A 232 -12.57 7.21 -0.70
CA PHE A 232 -11.22 7.75 -0.59
C PHE A 232 -10.30 7.38 -1.77
N SER A 233 -10.63 6.35 -2.57
CA SER A 233 -9.83 5.99 -3.75
C SER A 233 -9.80 7.09 -4.81
N SER A 234 -10.76 8.00 -4.76
CA SER A 234 -10.86 9.16 -5.65
C SER A 234 -10.24 10.46 -5.11
N LEU A 235 -9.71 10.43 -3.88
CA LEU A 235 -9.15 11.61 -3.21
C LEU A 235 -7.64 11.69 -3.39
N SER A 236 -7.10 12.91 -3.46
CA SER A 236 -5.67 13.17 -3.51
C SER A 236 -5.01 13.05 -2.13
N ALA A 237 -5.26 11.93 -1.43
CA ALA A 237 -4.79 11.69 -0.07
C ALA A 237 -3.86 10.47 0.04
N THR A 238 -3.11 10.40 1.14
CA THR A 238 -2.15 9.33 1.43
C THR A 238 -2.79 7.99 1.81
N ASN A 239 -4.08 8.01 2.15
CA ASN A 239 -4.74 6.92 2.86
C ASN A 239 -4.88 5.63 2.06
N VAL A 240 -5.47 5.73 0.86
CA VAL A 240 -5.65 4.57 -0.02
C VAL A 240 -4.31 4.04 -0.49
N MET A 241 -3.37 4.92 -0.84
CA MET A 241 -2.03 4.51 -1.26
C MET A 241 -1.30 3.75 -0.14
N GLN A 242 -1.38 4.22 1.10
CA GLN A 242 -0.86 3.47 2.25
C GLN A 242 -1.56 2.12 2.38
N ALA A 243 -2.90 2.08 2.30
CA ALA A 243 -3.66 0.84 2.41
C ALA A 243 -3.27 -0.20 1.35
N ILE A 244 -3.03 0.24 0.11
CA ILE A 244 -2.55 -0.59 -1.00
C ILE A 244 -1.21 -1.25 -0.62
N PHE A 245 -0.23 -0.44 -0.22
CA PHE A 245 1.11 -0.91 0.11
C PHE A 245 1.12 -1.80 1.35
N ALA A 246 0.46 -1.37 2.43
CA ALA A 246 0.38 -2.10 3.69
C ALA A 246 -0.30 -3.46 3.49
N SER A 247 -1.48 -3.46 2.86
CA SER A 247 -2.28 -4.69 2.72
C SER A 247 -1.65 -5.70 1.78
N LEU A 248 -1.14 -5.29 0.61
CA LEU A 248 -0.41 -6.18 -0.29
C LEU A 248 0.88 -6.67 0.38
N GLY A 249 1.61 -5.80 1.09
CA GLY A 249 2.82 -6.16 1.82
C GLY A 249 2.59 -7.26 2.86
N ILE A 250 1.53 -7.13 3.67
CA ILE A 250 1.10 -8.16 4.62
C ILE A 250 0.61 -9.42 3.89
N ALA A 251 -0.15 -9.29 2.80
CA ALA A 251 -0.69 -10.43 2.05
C ALA A 251 0.41 -11.29 1.40
N TYR A 252 1.44 -10.66 0.79
CA TYR A 252 2.60 -11.35 0.24
C TYR A 252 3.48 -11.96 1.33
N THR A 253 3.68 -11.27 2.45
CA THR A 253 4.42 -11.82 3.60
C THR A 253 3.70 -13.04 4.19
N ALA A 254 2.38 -12.98 4.32
CA ALA A 254 1.56 -14.12 4.75
C ALA A 254 1.58 -15.26 3.74
N SER A 255 1.55 -14.95 2.44
CA SER A 255 1.69 -15.93 1.37
C SER A 255 3.02 -16.67 1.48
N TRP A 256 4.13 -15.94 1.69
CA TRP A 256 5.45 -16.52 1.85
C TRP A 256 5.52 -17.49 3.04
N LEU A 257 4.90 -17.13 4.17
CA LEU A 257 4.87 -18.00 5.35
C LEU A 257 4.20 -19.37 5.08
N ARG A 258 3.36 -19.46 4.06
CA ARG A 258 2.73 -20.71 3.58
C ARG A 258 3.53 -21.37 2.45
N SER A 259 3.86 -20.61 1.40
CA SER A 259 4.41 -21.13 0.14
C SER A 259 5.93 -21.28 0.14
N ARG A 260 6.62 -20.46 0.95
CA ARG A 260 8.08 -20.36 1.05
C ARG A 260 8.80 -19.95 -0.24
N HIS A 261 8.08 -19.32 -1.17
CA HIS A 261 8.69 -18.78 -2.37
C HIS A 261 9.25 -17.38 -2.15
N ASP A 262 10.58 -17.23 -2.22
CA ASP A 262 11.27 -16.00 -1.78
C ASP A 262 10.82 -14.72 -2.49
N HIS A 263 10.29 -14.80 -3.71
CA HIS A 263 9.73 -13.65 -4.41
C HIS A 263 8.57 -13.00 -3.63
N GLU A 264 7.81 -13.78 -2.87
CA GLU A 264 6.72 -13.29 -2.02
C GLU A 264 7.26 -12.56 -0.79
N LEU A 265 8.35 -13.03 -0.18
CA LEU A 265 8.98 -12.36 0.96
C LEU A 265 9.51 -10.99 0.55
N TYR A 266 10.23 -10.93 -0.55
CA TYR A 266 10.83 -9.69 -1.04
C TYR A 266 9.80 -8.70 -1.57
N ALA A 267 8.74 -9.17 -2.24
CA ALA A 267 7.61 -8.29 -2.58
C ALA A 267 6.92 -7.76 -1.32
N GLY A 268 6.71 -8.60 -0.30
CA GLY A 268 6.21 -8.18 0.99
C GLY A 268 7.05 -7.06 1.61
N ALA A 269 8.38 -7.23 1.63
CA ALA A 269 9.31 -6.23 2.15
C ALA A 269 9.29 -4.91 1.37
N LEU A 270 9.34 -4.98 0.03
CA LEU A 270 9.30 -3.79 -0.85
C LEU A 270 8.01 -2.99 -0.66
N LEU A 271 6.86 -3.68 -0.62
CA LEU A 271 5.56 -3.05 -0.42
C LEU A 271 5.43 -2.45 0.98
N LEU A 272 5.90 -3.14 2.03
CA LEU A 272 5.88 -2.58 3.37
C LEU A 272 6.83 -1.37 3.52
N GLY A 273 7.98 -1.39 2.84
CA GLY A 273 8.87 -0.24 2.73
C GLY A 273 8.23 0.92 1.97
N ALA A 274 7.52 0.65 0.87
CA ALA A 274 6.73 1.65 0.16
C ALA A 274 5.61 2.24 1.02
N ASN A 275 4.97 1.43 1.87
CA ASN A 275 3.99 1.90 2.84
C ASN A 275 4.61 2.90 3.83
N MET A 276 5.82 2.63 4.32
CA MET A 276 6.55 3.56 5.19
C MET A 276 6.98 4.83 4.46
N TRP A 277 7.39 4.71 3.19
CA TRP A 277 7.68 5.84 2.30
C TRP A 277 6.44 6.68 1.98
N CYS A 278 5.25 6.10 2.12
CA CYS A 278 3.97 6.79 1.96
C CYS A 278 3.50 7.49 3.24
N ARG A 279 3.60 6.82 4.40
CA ARG A 279 3.21 7.37 5.71
C ARG A 279 4.07 6.76 6.82
N ASN A 280 4.56 7.61 7.72
CA ASN A 280 5.43 7.20 8.84
C ASN A 280 4.74 6.21 9.80
N GLU A 281 3.41 6.31 9.99
CA GLU A 281 2.64 5.35 10.78
C GLU A 281 2.68 3.93 10.19
N GLY A 282 3.08 3.79 8.91
CA GLY A 282 3.25 2.50 8.24
C GLY A 282 4.25 1.58 8.92
N ILE A 283 5.12 2.09 9.80
CA ILE A 283 6.05 1.31 10.61
C ILE A 283 5.36 0.21 11.43
N VAL A 284 4.10 0.40 11.82
CA VAL A 284 3.36 -0.60 12.62
C VAL A 284 3.16 -1.91 11.85
N PHE A 285 2.95 -1.84 10.53
CA PHE A 285 2.82 -3.03 9.67
C PHE A 285 4.15 -3.75 9.50
N ILE A 286 5.25 -2.99 9.37
CA ILE A 286 6.60 -3.56 9.35
C ILE A 286 6.89 -4.26 10.67
N GLY A 287 6.63 -3.61 11.81
CA GLY A 287 6.84 -4.18 13.14
C GLY A 287 6.06 -5.48 13.34
N ALA A 288 4.77 -5.49 12.98
CA ALA A 288 3.93 -6.68 13.09
C ALA A 288 4.44 -7.83 12.22
N ALA A 289 4.81 -7.55 10.96
CA ALA A 289 5.40 -8.54 10.06
C ALA A 289 6.74 -9.07 10.60
N CYS A 290 7.61 -8.20 11.10
CA CYS A 290 8.90 -8.56 11.68
C CYS A 290 8.76 -9.48 12.89
N ILE A 291 7.80 -9.26 13.78
CA ILE A 291 7.57 -10.15 14.94
C ILE A 291 7.14 -11.54 14.49
N VAL A 292 6.14 -11.61 13.59
CA VAL A 292 5.66 -12.90 13.09
C VAL A 292 6.76 -13.64 12.32
N LEU A 293 7.53 -12.93 11.51
CA LEU A 293 8.69 -13.48 10.81
C LEU A 293 9.80 -13.91 11.76
N LEU A 294 10.06 -13.16 12.84
CA LEU A 294 11.06 -13.51 13.85
C LEU A 294 10.69 -14.84 14.53
N ILE A 295 9.43 -15.00 14.94
CA ILE A 295 8.92 -16.24 15.52
C ILE A 295 9.13 -17.42 14.56
N ASP A 296 8.81 -17.24 13.28
CA ASP A 296 9.01 -18.27 12.26
C ASP A 296 10.51 -18.55 11.98
N CYS A 297 11.33 -17.50 11.90
CA CYS A 297 12.77 -17.59 11.69
C CYS A 297 13.47 -18.30 12.84
N ILE A 298 13.08 -18.05 14.10
CA ILE A 298 13.58 -18.77 15.28
C ILE A 298 13.23 -20.25 15.18
N ARG A 299 11.96 -20.57 14.88
CA ARG A 299 11.49 -21.96 14.77
C ARG A 299 12.21 -22.73 13.66
N ARG A 300 12.56 -22.06 12.56
CA ARG A 300 13.15 -22.68 11.36
C ARG A 300 14.63 -22.41 11.18
N LYS A 301 15.27 -21.70 12.10
CA LYS A 301 16.68 -21.26 12.03
C LYS A 301 17.03 -20.51 10.72
N SER A 302 16.11 -19.72 10.18
CA SER A 302 16.25 -19.04 8.88
C SER A 302 16.52 -17.52 8.98
N TYR A 303 17.32 -17.12 9.98
CA TYR A 303 17.57 -15.73 10.36
C TYR A 303 18.00 -14.80 9.21
N ARG A 304 18.78 -15.32 8.26
CA ARG A 304 19.24 -14.55 7.08
C ARG A 304 18.07 -13.96 6.29
N LYS A 305 16.97 -14.70 6.14
CA LYS A 305 15.77 -14.23 5.43
C LYS A 305 15.06 -13.13 6.21
N GLY A 306 14.97 -13.27 7.54
CA GLY A 306 14.45 -12.23 8.42
C GLY A 306 15.24 -10.93 8.29
N TRP A 307 16.58 -10.99 8.31
CA TRP A 307 17.42 -9.80 8.15
C TRP A 307 17.24 -9.11 6.79
N TYR A 308 17.17 -9.89 5.70
CA TYR A 308 16.91 -9.31 4.38
C TYR A 308 15.55 -8.66 4.26
N PHE A 309 14.52 -9.26 4.84
CA PHE A 309 13.19 -8.67 4.88
C PHE A 309 13.20 -7.34 5.65
N THR A 310 13.73 -7.35 6.88
CA THR A 310 13.74 -6.16 7.74
C THR A 310 14.57 -5.02 7.14
N GLY A 311 15.76 -5.34 6.62
CA GLY A 311 16.63 -4.35 5.98
C GLY A 311 15.96 -3.72 4.75
N LEU A 312 15.33 -4.53 3.91
CA LEU A 312 14.66 -4.04 2.70
C LEU A 312 13.40 -3.22 3.03
N ALA A 313 12.62 -3.63 4.02
CA ALA A 313 11.42 -2.90 4.46
C ALA A 313 11.74 -1.57 5.15
N LEU A 314 12.87 -1.46 5.86
CA LEU A 314 13.27 -0.23 6.56
C LEU A 314 14.10 0.72 5.68
N LEU A 315 14.62 0.27 4.54
CA LEU A 315 15.48 1.08 3.67
C LEU A 315 14.84 2.42 3.26
N PRO A 316 13.56 2.49 2.83
CA PRO A 316 12.94 3.78 2.51
C PRO A 316 12.85 4.73 3.70
N ALA A 317 12.66 4.22 4.92
CA ALA A 317 12.65 5.04 6.13
C ALA A 317 14.03 5.67 6.38
N VAL A 318 15.10 4.89 6.18
CA VAL A 318 16.48 5.40 6.32
C VAL A 318 16.75 6.51 5.32
N ILE A 319 16.35 6.32 4.05
CA ILE A 319 16.46 7.36 3.01
C ILE A 319 15.71 8.61 3.44
N TRP A 320 14.47 8.46 3.94
CA TRP A 320 13.64 9.58 4.38
C TRP A 320 14.25 10.34 5.55
N PHE A 321 14.76 9.64 6.57
CA PHE A 321 15.39 10.29 7.71
C PHE A 321 16.67 11.03 7.36
N VAL A 322 17.48 10.48 6.44
CA VAL A 322 18.65 11.20 5.91
C VAL A 322 18.20 12.45 5.16
N TYR A 323 17.20 12.32 4.29
CA TYR A 323 16.65 13.41 3.51
C TYR A 323 16.13 14.55 4.40
N MET A 324 15.32 14.23 5.42
CA MET A 324 14.83 15.22 6.39
C MET A 324 15.97 15.89 7.14
N LYS A 325 16.98 15.13 7.59
CA LYS A 325 18.11 15.68 8.33
C LYS A 325 18.94 16.65 7.49
N VAL A 326 19.18 16.32 6.22
CA VAL A 326 19.93 17.18 5.29
C VAL A 326 19.12 18.42 4.92
N GLY A 327 17.81 18.27 4.70
CA GLY A 327 16.91 19.37 4.34
C GLY A 327 16.43 20.24 5.50
N GLY A 328 16.78 19.91 6.75
CA GLY A 328 16.22 20.59 7.92
C GLY A 328 14.70 20.41 8.07
N LEU A 329 14.14 19.32 7.54
CA LEU A 329 12.70 19.07 7.56
C LEU A 329 12.31 18.44 8.89
N TYR A 330 11.60 19.17 9.73
CA TYR A 330 11.11 18.67 11.02
C TYR A 330 9.79 19.33 11.40
N THR A 331 9.06 18.68 12.31
CA THR A 331 7.83 19.22 12.88
C THR A 331 7.81 18.96 14.38
N GLU A 332 7.38 19.96 15.15
CA GLU A 332 7.23 19.85 16.60
C GLU A 332 6.12 18.86 16.98
N GLY A 333 6.24 18.20 18.14
CA GLY A 333 5.15 17.43 18.74
C GLY A 333 4.69 16.16 17.99
N MET A 334 5.41 15.72 16.94
CA MET A 334 5.10 14.45 16.25
C MET A 334 5.77 13.22 16.87
N ALA A 335 6.84 13.41 17.66
CA ALA A 335 7.60 12.31 18.25
C ALA A 335 7.07 11.91 19.64
N ILE A 336 7.11 10.61 19.95
CA ILE A 336 6.89 10.11 21.31
C ILE A 336 8.08 10.56 22.17
N THR A 337 7.88 11.55 23.03
CA THR A 337 8.93 12.13 23.88
C THR A 337 9.05 11.47 25.24
N ARG A 338 7.96 10.84 25.72
CA ARG A 338 7.91 10.10 26.98
C ARG A 338 6.85 9.01 26.92
N LEU A 339 7.04 7.96 27.71
CA LEU A 339 6.01 6.95 27.95
C LEU A 339 5.18 7.37 29.16
N PHE A 340 3.87 7.18 29.08
CA PHE A 340 2.95 7.46 30.17
C PHE A 340 1.86 6.38 30.26
N TRP A 341 1.20 6.32 31.43
CA TRP A 341 0.24 5.30 31.79
C TRP A 341 -1.08 5.95 32.22
N ASP A 342 -2.08 5.87 31.35
CA ASP A 342 -3.40 6.49 31.49
C ASP A 342 -4.48 5.49 31.07
N GLY A 343 -5.17 4.92 32.07
CA GLY A 343 -6.25 3.96 31.84
C GLY A 343 -7.47 4.56 31.15
N GLU A 344 -7.74 5.85 31.33
CA GLU A 344 -8.87 6.54 30.72
C GLU A 344 -8.63 6.73 29.22
N LYS A 345 -7.43 7.23 28.85
CA LYS A 345 -7.03 7.34 27.43
C LYS A 345 -7.06 5.97 26.74
N ALA A 346 -6.57 4.92 27.40
CA ALA A 346 -6.63 3.56 26.87
C ALA A 346 -8.08 3.10 26.64
N GLY A 347 -8.98 3.33 27.60
CA GLY A 347 -10.40 3.03 27.48
C GLY A 347 -11.08 3.78 26.32
N LEU A 348 -10.77 5.06 26.15
CA LEU A 348 -11.26 5.88 25.03
C LEU A 348 -10.80 5.34 23.67
N ILE A 349 -9.54 4.94 23.55
CA ILE A 349 -8.99 4.35 22.31
C ILE A 349 -9.70 3.04 21.98
N VAL A 350 -9.82 2.13 22.94
CA VAL A 350 -10.46 0.83 22.73
C VAL A 350 -11.92 1.01 22.31
N LYS A 351 -12.66 1.89 23.00
CA LYS A 351 -14.04 2.22 22.64
C LYS A 351 -14.13 2.81 21.25
N GLY A 352 -13.30 3.81 20.92
CA GLY A 352 -13.29 4.44 19.60
C GLY A 352 -12.96 3.47 18.47
N PHE A 353 -12.03 2.54 18.70
CA PHE A 353 -11.72 1.48 17.72
C PHE A 353 -12.92 0.56 17.49
N TRP A 354 -13.59 0.14 18.57
CA TRP A 354 -14.78 -0.69 18.47
C TRP A 354 -15.92 0.01 17.73
N ASP A 355 -16.18 1.28 18.05
CA ASP A 355 -17.21 2.09 17.40
C ASP A 355 -16.94 2.23 15.89
N LEU A 356 -15.67 2.40 15.49
CA LEU A 356 -15.28 2.43 14.08
C LEU A 356 -15.47 1.07 13.39
N PHE A 357 -15.09 -0.04 14.03
CA PHE A 357 -15.26 -1.38 13.44
C PHE A 357 -16.73 -1.79 13.32
N ALA A 358 -17.55 -1.36 14.27
CA ALA A 358 -18.98 -1.66 14.29
C ALA A 358 -19.78 -0.81 13.30
N ALA A 359 -19.25 0.32 12.81
CA ALA A 359 -19.93 1.25 11.92
C ALA A 359 -20.02 0.74 10.46
N PRO A 360 -21.19 0.24 9.99
CA PRO A 360 -21.33 -0.27 8.63
C PRO A 360 -21.27 0.85 7.60
N LEU A 361 -21.57 2.09 8.01
CA LEU A 361 -21.46 3.29 7.17
C LEU A 361 -20.04 3.45 6.59
N TYR A 362 -19.02 3.09 7.36
CA TYR A 362 -17.64 3.30 6.97
C TYR A 362 -17.09 2.09 6.18
N TYR A 363 -17.23 0.89 6.72
CA TYR A 363 -16.53 -0.28 6.19
C TYR A 363 -17.46 -1.37 5.65
N GLY A 364 -18.77 -1.07 5.56
CA GLY A 364 -19.78 -1.99 5.09
C GLY A 364 -19.78 -3.27 5.93
N TRP A 365 -19.73 -4.40 5.23
CA TRP A 365 -19.73 -5.73 5.84
C TRP A 365 -18.33 -6.26 6.17
N THR A 366 -17.27 -5.48 5.96
CA THR A 366 -15.88 -5.97 6.05
C THR A 366 -15.54 -6.56 7.42
N PHE A 367 -15.74 -5.79 8.50
CA PHE A 367 -15.42 -6.25 9.86
C PHE A 367 -16.40 -7.30 10.39
N PRO A 368 -17.73 -7.17 10.18
CA PRO A 368 -18.67 -8.25 10.51
C PRO A 368 -18.36 -9.58 9.79
N ALA A 369 -18.05 -9.54 8.49
CA ALA A 369 -17.68 -10.73 7.73
C ALA A 369 -16.34 -11.32 8.23
N PHE A 370 -15.37 -10.46 8.55
CA PHE A 370 -14.10 -10.88 9.12
C PHE A 370 -14.30 -11.60 10.45
N ALA A 371 -15.13 -11.05 11.35
CA ALA A 371 -15.47 -11.68 12.63
C ALA A 371 -16.17 -13.04 12.44
N LEU A 372 -17.13 -13.12 11.52
CA LEU A 372 -17.84 -14.36 11.20
C LEU A 372 -16.87 -15.45 10.71
N PHE A 373 -16.00 -15.13 9.75
CA PHE A 373 -15.02 -16.09 9.21
C PHE A 373 -13.92 -16.43 10.21
N PHE A 374 -13.54 -15.51 11.10
CA PHE A 374 -12.66 -15.81 12.21
C PHE A 374 -13.28 -16.87 13.14
N ILE A 375 -14.54 -16.69 13.56
CA ILE A 375 -15.25 -17.64 14.42
C ILE A 375 -15.44 -18.98 13.71
N ALA A 376 -15.91 -18.95 12.46
CA ALA A 376 -16.12 -20.17 11.67
C ALA A 376 -14.82 -20.97 11.50
N ASN A 377 -13.70 -20.29 11.24
CA ASN A 377 -12.41 -20.94 11.01
C ASN A 377 -11.67 -21.30 12.31
N LEU A 378 -12.18 -20.91 13.49
CA LEU A 378 -11.47 -21.01 14.77
C LEU A 378 -10.93 -22.42 15.06
N TRP A 379 -11.72 -23.46 14.77
CA TRP A 379 -11.29 -24.85 14.93
C TRP A 379 -10.06 -25.19 14.09
N PHE A 380 -10.04 -24.76 12.82
CA PHE A 380 -8.89 -24.97 11.93
C PHE A 380 -7.68 -24.12 12.33
N MET A 381 -7.91 -22.93 12.86
CA MET A 381 -6.85 -22.07 13.40
C MET A 381 -6.17 -22.72 14.60
N VAL A 382 -6.93 -23.28 15.54
CA VAL A 382 -6.36 -23.95 16.73
C VAL A 382 -5.67 -25.25 16.34
N LYS A 383 -6.34 -26.10 15.55
CA LYS A 383 -5.83 -27.45 15.22
C LYS A 383 -4.69 -27.45 14.21
N SER A 384 -4.79 -26.62 13.17
CA SER A 384 -3.86 -26.64 12.02
C SER A 384 -3.06 -25.34 11.83
N ARG A 385 -3.23 -24.35 12.72
CA ARG A 385 -2.61 -23.01 12.60
C ARG A 385 -2.93 -22.32 11.27
N ASP A 386 -4.09 -22.64 10.68
CA ASP A 386 -4.56 -22.07 9.42
C ASP A 386 -4.67 -20.55 9.54
N ASN A 387 -4.05 -19.81 8.62
CA ASN A 387 -4.02 -18.33 8.58
C ASN A 387 -3.63 -17.62 9.89
N LEU A 388 -3.12 -18.33 10.89
CA LEU A 388 -2.73 -17.76 12.18
C LEU A 388 -1.65 -16.68 12.05
N PRO A 389 -0.63 -16.81 11.17
CA PRO A 389 0.35 -15.74 10.99
C PRO A 389 -0.23 -14.47 10.38
N LEU A 390 -1.20 -14.59 9.45
CA LEU A 390 -1.89 -13.45 8.87
C LEU A 390 -2.73 -12.73 9.92
N LEU A 391 -3.52 -13.48 10.71
CA LEU A 391 -4.27 -12.91 11.82
C LEU A 391 -3.34 -12.21 12.82
N GLY A 392 -2.22 -12.86 13.17
CA GLY A 392 -1.22 -12.30 14.06
C GLY A 392 -0.68 -10.96 13.56
N MET A 393 -0.36 -10.85 12.26
CA MET A 393 0.08 -9.57 11.68
C MET A 393 -1.02 -8.50 11.71
N ILE A 394 -2.28 -8.85 11.43
CA ILE A 394 -3.42 -7.91 11.49
C ILE A 394 -3.59 -7.38 12.92
N LEU A 395 -3.67 -8.28 13.91
CA LEU A 395 -3.91 -7.92 15.31
C LEU A 395 -2.72 -7.16 15.92
N LEU A 396 -1.48 -7.56 15.61
CA LEU A 396 -0.29 -6.85 16.06
C LEU A 396 -0.19 -5.46 15.44
N SER A 397 -0.55 -5.29 14.16
CA SER A 397 -0.55 -3.96 13.52
C SER A 397 -1.58 -3.04 14.18
N LEU A 398 -2.76 -3.57 14.52
CA LEU A 398 -3.79 -2.83 15.25
C LEU A 398 -3.33 -2.44 16.66
N LEU A 399 -2.71 -3.38 17.37
CA LEU A 399 -2.14 -3.14 18.70
C LEU A 399 -1.05 -2.05 18.64
N PHE A 400 -0.13 -2.16 17.69
CA PHE A 400 0.96 -1.19 17.52
C PHE A 400 0.46 0.19 17.13
N TYR A 401 -0.56 0.27 16.27
CA TYR A 401 -1.20 1.54 16.01
C TYR A 401 -1.85 2.13 17.27
N GLY A 402 -2.56 1.29 18.04
CA GLY A 402 -3.10 1.65 19.36
C GLY A 402 -2.03 2.21 20.30
N LEU A 403 -0.86 1.56 20.37
CA LEU A 403 0.28 2.00 21.18
C LEU A 403 0.88 3.32 20.69
N VAL A 404 0.98 3.52 19.37
CA VAL A 404 1.43 4.79 18.79
C VAL A 404 0.50 5.91 19.21
N ILE A 405 -0.80 5.79 18.96
CA ILE A 405 -1.74 6.87 19.31
C ILE A 405 -1.89 7.06 20.82
N TYR A 406 -1.66 6.00 21.60
CA TYR A 406 -1.66 6.06 23.05
C TYR A 406 -0.47 6.87 23.58
N HIS A 407 0.73 6.67 23.04
CA HIS A 407 1.95 7.33 23.51
C HIS A 407 2.26 8.68 22.86
N VAL A 408 1.61 9.03 21.74
CA VAL A 408 1.71 10.38 21.18
C VAL A 408 1.06 11.38 22.15
N ASP A 409 1.81 12.44 22.45
CA ASP A 409 1.36 13.58 23.25
C ASP A 409 0.74 14.60 22.28
N TYR A 410 -0.59 14.61 22.18
CA TYR A 410 -1.29 15.47 21.23
C TYR A 410 -1.34 16.90 21.77
N VAL A 411 -0.36 17.70 21.36
CA VAL A 411 -0.33 19.16 21.65
C VAL A 411 -1.26 19.93 20.72
N TRP A 412 -1.51 19.41 19.53
CA TRP A 412 -2.21 20.09 18.44
C TRP A 412 -3.63 19.56 18.17
N ASP A 413 -4.04 18.47 18.82
CA ASP A 413 -5.37 17.86 18.63
C ASP A 413 -5.85 17.12 19.88
N SER A 414 -7.12 16.70 19.88
CA SER A 414 -7.70 15.83 20.90
C SER A 414 -7.67 14.37 20.48
N ILE A 415 -7.60 13.44 21.45
CA ILE A 415 -7.69 12.00 21.13
C ILE A 415 -9.01 11.64 20.44
N GLN A 416 -10.10 12.35 20.77
CA GLN A 416 -11.41 12.16 20.15
C GLN A 416 -11.38 12.51 18.65
N ASN A 417 -10.76 13.63 18.28
CA ASN A 417 -10.59 14.01 16.88
C ASN A 417 -9.66 13.04 16.13
N VAL A 418 -8.57 12.62 16.78
CA VAL A 418 -7.67 11.61 16.22
C VAL A 418 -8.43 10.33 15.90
N LEU A 419 -9.30 9.86 16.81
CA LEU A 419 -10.13 8.68 16.57
C LEU A 419 -11.13 8.91 15.43
N ALA A 420 -11.85 10.05 15.44
CA ALA A 420 -12.88 10.37 14.45
C ALA A 420 -12.33 10.52 13.02
N TYR A 421 -11.13 11.07 12.87
CA TYR A 421 -10.55 11.38 11.56
C TYR A 421 -9.34 10.53 11.22
N SER A 422 -8.30 10.52 12.06
CA SER A 422 -7.02 9.87 11.74
C SER A 422 -7.09 8.36 11.86
N SER A 423 -7.70 7.81 12.93
CA SER A 423 -7.85 6.35 13.09
C SER A 423 -8.83 5.77 12.09
N LYS A 424 -9.97 6.44 11.83
CA LYS A 424 -10.85 6.09 10.70
C LYS A 424 -10.05 5.97 9.40
N ARG A 425 -9.20 6.96 9.16
CA ARG A 425 -8.34 7.02 7.98
C ARG A 425 -7.15 6.06 7.99
N PHE A 426 -6.77 5.51 9.13
CA PHE A 426 -5.73 4.49 9.21
C PHE A 426 -6.33 3.10 8.91
N PHE A 427 -7.60 2.90 9.28
CA PHE A 427 -8.26 1.61 9.20
C PHE A 427 -8.57 1.12 7.78
N PHE A 428 -8.45 1.97 6.74
CA PHE A 428 -8.47 1.49 5.34
C PHE A 428 -7.47 0.37 5.10
N CYS A 429 -6.30 0.42 5.75
CA CYS A 429 -5.26 -0.60 5.57
C CYS A 429 -5.76 -2.00 5.94
N PHE A 430 -6.70 -2.11 6.88
CA PHE A 430 -7.25 -3.40 7.32
C PHE A 430 -8.31 -3.93 6.38
N VAL A 431 -8.99 -3.10 5.58
CA VAL A 431 -10.08 -3.55 4.70
C VAL A 431 -9.62 -4.65 3.73
N PRO A 432 -8.56 -4.46 2.93
CA PRO A 432 -8.10 -5.53 2.05
C PRO A 432 -7.46 -6.69 2.81
N MET A 433 -6.82 -6.44 3.97
CA MET A 433 -6.26 -7.51 4.80
C MET A 433 -7.35 -8.44 5.34
N CYS A 434 -8.48 -7.89 5.78
CA CYS A 434 -9.64 -8.63 6.25
C CYS A 434 -10.25 -9.46 5.12
N TRP A 435 -10.46 -8.88 3.93
CA TRP A 435 -10.95 -9.63 2.77
C TRP A 435 -9.98 -10.71 2.30
N TYR A 436 -8.68 -10.45 2.35
CA TYR A 436 -7.66 -11.46 2.07
C TYR A 436 -7.67 -12.59 3.11
N PHE A 437 -7.85 -12.26 4.39
CA PHE A 437 -8.00 -13.27 5.45
C PHE A 437 -9.23 -14.13 5.22
N ILE A 438 -10.41 -13.51 5.01
CA ILE A 438 -11.68 -14.19 4.75
C ILE A 438 -11.53 -15.18 3.60
N ALA A 439 -11.07 -14.71 2.44
CA ALA A 439 -10.98 -15.51 1.24
C ALA A 439 -10.00 -16.68 1.38
N THR A 440 -8.92 -16.51 2.15
CA THR A 440 -7.88 -17.53 2.27
C THR A 440 -8.08 -18.50 3.45
N THR A 441 -9.13 -18.33 4.26
CA THR A 441 -9.48 -19.32 5.29
C THR A 441 -9.73 -20.69 4.67
N ARG A 442 -9.48 -21.77 5.41
CA ARG A 442 -9.73 -23.13 4.90
C ARG A 442 -11.19 -23.35 4.50
N ILE A 443 -12.13 -22.77 5.24
CA ILE A 443 -13.57 -22.85 4.92
C ILE A 443 -13.86 -22.17 3.59
N ALA A 444 -13.40 -20.93 3.41
CA ALA A 444 -13.59 -20.19 2.16
C ALA A 444 -12.96 -20.90 0.97
N ARG A 445 -11.73 -21.43 1.12
CA ARG A 445 -11.05 -22.20 0.07
C ARG A 445 -11.81 -23.45 -0.33
N THR A 446 -12.26 -24.24 0.64
CA THR A 446 -13.03 -25.47 0.38
C THR A 446 -14.36 -25.15 -0.29
N GLY A 447 -15.07 -24.11 0.17
CA GLY A 447 -16.29 -23.63 -0.48
C GLY A 447 -16.03 -23.10 -1.90
N SER A 448 -14.91 -22.42 -2.12
CA SER A 448 -14.51 -21.95 -3.45
C SER A 448 -14.32 -23.11 -4.42
N ASP A 449 -13.63 -24.17 -4.01
CA ASP A 449 -13.38 -25.32 -4.86
C ASP A 449 -14.69 -26.01 -5.27
N TYR A 450 -15.66 -26.06 -4.36
CA TYR A 450 -17.00 -26.57 -4.66
C TYR A 450 -17.74 -25.69 -5.67
N ILE A 451 -17.72 -24.36 -5.47
CA ILE A 451 -18.36 -23.40 -6.38
C ILE A 451 -17.72 -23.47 -7.77
N GLU A 452 -16.39 -23.50 -7.86
CA GLU A 452 -15.70 -23.57 -9.15
C GLU A 452 -16.05 -24.85 -9.93
N ARG A 453 -16.11 -26.01 -9.26
CA ARG A 453 -16.52 -27.26 -9.91
C ARG A 453 -17.97 -27.25 -10.38
N TYR A 454 -18.85 -26.55 -9.67
CA TYR A 454 -20.24 -26.41 -10.07
C TYR A 454 -20.42 -25.45 -11.25
N LEU A 455 -19.62 -24.37 -11.29
CA LEU A 455 -19.68 -23.33 -12.30
C LEU A 455 -18.83 -23.62 -13.55
N SER A 456 -17.86 -24.53 -13.49
CA SER A 456 -17.11 -24.97 -14.66
C SER A 456 -18.07 -25.67 -15.63
N LEU A 457 -18.24 -25.09 -16.82
CA LEU A 457 -19.01 -25.69 -17.90
C LEU A 457 -18.49 -27.12 -18.15
N LYS A 458 -19.40 -28.10 -18.09
CA LYS A 458 -19.11 -29.47 -18.57
C LYS A 458 -18.96 -29.47 -20.08
#